data_AF-A0A357V368-F1
#
_entry.id   AF-A0A357V368-F1
#
_cell.length_a   1.000
_cell.length_b   1.000
_cell.length_c   1.000
_cell.angle_alpha   90.00
_cell.angle_beta   90.00
_cell.angle_gamma   90.00
#
_symmetry.space_group_name_H-M   'P 1'
#
loop_
_entity.id
_entity.type
_entity.pdbx_description
1 polymer ?
#
loop_
_entity_poly.entity_id
_entity_poly.type
_entity_poly.pdbx_seq_one_letter_code
_entity_poly.pdbx_strand_id
1 'polypeptide(L)'
;EVSASAVVLDVHTGDVLAMVSHPSFDPNDFNRGLGVEEWSRLINNPAAPLSNKAIAGRYSPGSCFKMLVALTALERGVISPTGRVYCEGFMELGDTKFHCW
;
A
#
# COMPACT_ATOMS: atom_id res chain seq x y z
N GLU A 1 -11.82 4.42 -9.19
CA GLU A 1 -11.16 3.16 -8.78
C GLU A 1 -12.20 2.25 -8.12
N VAL A 2 -12.14 0.94 -8.35
CA VAL A 2 -13.14 -0.02 -7.84
C VAL A 2 -12.62 -0.77 -6.62
N SER A 3 -11.35 -0.58 -6.20
CA SER A 3 -10.72 -1.30 -5.08
C SER A 3 -9.83 -0.38 -4.25
N ALA A 4 -9.84 -0.56 -2.94
CA ALA A 4 -9.05 0.23 -1.99
C ALA A 4 -8.82 -0.53 -0.67
N SER A 5 -7.89 -0.06 0.14
CA SER A 5 -7.70 -0.50 1.52
C SER A 5 -7.32 0.66 2.42
N ALA A 6 -7.76 0.63 3.68
CA ALA A 6 -7.38 1.61 4.68
C ALA A 6 -7.14 0.93 6.03
N VAL A 7 -6.14 1.42 6.77
CA VAL A 7 -5.86 1.03 8.16
C VAL A 7 -5.69 2.32 8.96
N VAL A 8 -6.39 2.41 10.09
CA VAL A 8 -6.26 3.49 11.06
C VAL A 8 -5.71 2.91 12.35
N LEU A 9 -4.62 3.48 12.82
CA LEU A 9 -3.91 3.04 14.03
C LEU A 9 -3.93 4.16 15.07
N ASP A 10 -4.06 3.79 16.34
CA ASP A 10 -3.57 4.61 17.44
C ASP A 10 -2.04 4.51 17.44
N VAL A 11 -1.35 5.64 17.25
CA VAL A 11 0.12 5.67 17.14
C VAL A 11 0.83 5.53 18.49
N HIS A 12 0.13 5.72 19.61
CA HIS A 12 0.68 5.57 20.96
C HIS A 12 0.54 4.16 21.48
N THR A 13 -0.57 3.47 21.18
CA THR A 13 -0.84 2.11 21.66
C THR A 13 -0.56 1.02 20.62
N GLY A 14 -0.64 1.36 19.33
CA GLY A 14 -0.59 0.41 18.22
C GLY A 14 -1.95 -0.22 17.90
N ASP A 15 -3.03 0.20 18.56
CA ASP A 15 -4.36 -0.37 18.35
C ASP A 15 -4.89 -0.10 16.94
N VAL A 16 -5.50 -1.11 16.33
CA VAL A 16 -6.20 -0.97 15.05
C VAL A 16 -7.60 -0.44 15.31
N LEU A 17 -7.79 0.87 15.09
CA LEU A 17 -9.09 1.53 15.25
C LEU A 17 -10.04 1.21 14.09
N ALA A 18 -9.49 1.02 12.89
CA ALA A 18 -10.25 0.58 11.72
C ALA A 18 -9.34 -0.16 10.73
N MET A 19 -9.88 -1.18 10.08
CA MET A 19 -9.25 -1.86 8.95
C MET A 19 -10.30 -2.20 7.91
N VAL A 20 -10.14 -1.66 6.70
CA VAL A 20 -11.13 -1.78 5.62
C VAL A 20 -10.45 -2.30 4.35
N SER A 21 -11.11 -3.26 3.70
CA SER A 21 -10.78 -3.75 2.36
C SER A 21 -12.00 -3.59 1.47
N HIS A 22 -11.84 -2.92 0.34
CA HIS A 22 -12.91 -2.65 -0.61
C HIS A 22 -12.57 -3.20 -2.01
N PRO A 23 -13.53 -3.79 -2.73
CA PRO A 23 -14.88 -4.13 -2.27
C PRO A 23 -14.86 -5.27 -1.26
N SER A 24 -15.89 -5.32 -0.42
CA SER A 24 -16.13 -6.38 0.57
C SER A 24 -17.32 -7.24 0.12
N PHE A 25 -17.70 -8.20 0.96
CA PHE A 25 -18.90 -9.04 0.84
C PHE A 25 -19.68 -9.02 2.16
N ASP A 26 -20.95 -9.46 2.15
CA ASP A 26 -21.71 -9.66 3.38
C ASP A 26 -21.31 -11.00 4.02
N PRO A 27 -20.70 -11.02 5.22
CA PRO A 27 -20.32 -12.26 5.87
C PRO A 27 -21.53 -13.14 6.24
N ASN A 28 -22.73 -12.58 6.40
CA ASN A 28 -23.93 -13.35 6.73
C ASN A 28 -24.35 -14.32 5.62
N ASP A 29 -23.96 -14.06 4.37
CA ASP A 29 -24.25 -14.96 3.26
C ASP A 29 -23.58 -16.34 3.44
N PHE A 30 -22.46 -16.39 4.17
CA PHE A 30 -21.78 -17.66 4.50
C PHE A 30 -22.52 -18.46 5.58
N ASN A 31 -23.29 -17.82 6.47
CA ASN A 31 -24.02 -18.50 7.54
C ASN A 31 -25.18 -19.36 7.02
N ARG A 32 -25.86 -18.90 5.97
CA ARG A 32 -26.97 -19.63 5.32
C ARG A 32 -26.51 -20.68 4.30
N GLY A 33 -25.22 -20.65 3.94
CA GLY A 33 -24.68 -21.37 2.79
C GLY A 33 -24.90 -20.58 1.49
N LEU A 34 -23.81 -20.37 0.75
CA LEU A 34 -23.85 -19.67 -0.54
C LEU A 34 -24.35 -20.59 -1.65
N GLY A 35 -25.24 -20.08 -2.48
CA GLY A 35 -25.59 -20.74 -3.74
C GLY A 35 -24.41 -20.76 -4.72
N VAL A 36 -24.46 -21.65 -5.71
CA VAL A 36 -23.41 -21.79 -6.75
C VAL A 36 -23.17 -20.47 -7.49
N GLU A 37 -24.24 -19.73 -7.79
CA GLU A 37 -24.12 -18.44 -8.49
C GLU A 37 -23.47 -17.36 -7.61
N GLU A 38 -23.84 -17.28 -6.33
CA GLU A 38 -23.31 -16.30 -5.38
C GLU A 38 -21.83 -16.55 -5.13
N TRP A 39 -21.46 -17.83 -4.93
CA TRP A 39 -20.07 -18.24 -4.82
C TRP A 39 -19.27 -17.91 -6.09
N SER A 40 -19.82 -18.27 -7.26
CA SER A 40 -19.20 -17.96 -8.56
C SER A 40 -18.98 -16.46 -8.73
N ARG A 41 -19.93 -15.63 -8.32
CA ARG A 41 -19.81 -14.17 -8.36
C ARG A 41 -18.68 -13.66 -7.48
N LEU A 42 -18.47 -14.23 -6.30
CA LEU A 42 -17.40 -13.81 -5.38
C LEU A 42 -16.01 -14.19 -5.89
N ILE A 43 -15.82 -15.44 -6.35
CA ILE A 43 -14.51 -15.93 -6.78
C ILE A 43 -14.08 -15.39 -8.15
N ASN A 44 -15.03 -15.10 -9.04
CA ASN A 44 -14.76 -14.58 -10.38
C ASN A 44 -14.80 -13.05 -10.44
N ASN A 45 -15.02 -12.37 -9.31
CA ASN A 45 -15.00 -10.91 -9.28
C ASN A 45 -13.55 -10.40 -9.47
N PRO A 46 -13.27 -9.59 -10.52
CA PRO A 46 -11.93 -9.10 -10.79
C PRO A 46 -11.37 -8.18 -9.70
N ALA A 47 -12.22 -7.61 -8.84
CA ALA A 47 -11.82 -6.81 -7.70
C ALA A 47 -11.45 -7.64 -6.45
N ALA A 48 -11.51 -8.97 -6.54
CA ALA A 48 -11.10 -9.94 -5.52
C ALA A 48 -11.61 -9.57 -4.10
N PRO A 49 -12.94 -9.53 -3.87
CA PRO A 49 -13.53 -9.11 -2.60
C PRO A 49 -13.21 -10.05 -1.43
N LEU A 50 -12.87 -11.31 -1.72
CA LEU A 50 -12.46 -12.30 -0.72
C LEU A 50 -11.02 -12.06 -0.21
N SER A 51 -10.24 -11.22 -0.88
CA SER A 51 -8.89 -10.87 -0.44
C SER A 51 -8.92 -9.66 0.50
N ASN A 52 -8.35 -9.82 1.69
CA ASN A 52 -8.10 -8.69 2.58
C ASN A 52 -6.88 -7.90 2.07
N LYS A 53 -7.15 -6.82 1.35
CA LYS A 53 -6.15 -5.95 0.72
C LYS A 53 -5.26 -5.24 1.74
N ALA A 54 -5.74 -5.00 2.96
CA ALA A 54 -4.97 -4.33 4.01
C ALA A 54 -3.82 -5.19 4.56
N ILE A 55 -3.92 -6.53 4.48
CA ILE A 55 -2.91 -7.45 5.03
C ILE A 55 -2.20 -8.23 3.93
N ALA A 56 -2.94 -8.71 2.91
CA ALA A 56 -2.41 -9.56 1.84
C ALA A 56 -2.06 -8.77 0.56
N GLY A 57 -2.47 -7.50 0.46
CA GLY A 57 -2.20 -6.65 -0.69
C GLY A 57 -0.70 -6.36 -0.83
N ARG A 58 -0.17 -6.54 -2.05
CA ARG A 58 1.23 -6.26 -2.37
C ARG A 58 1.28 -5.13 -3.39
N TYR A 59 1.72 -3.96 -2.92
CA TYR A 59 1.79 -2.74 -3.73
C TYR A 59 3.18 -2.13 -3.58
N SER A 60 3.68 -1.55 -4.66
CA SER A 60 4.88 -0.71 -4.56
C SER A 60 4.56 0.48 -3.66
N PRO A 61 5.30 0.70 -2.55
CA PRO A 61 4.97 1.76 -1.59
C PRO A 61 5.19 3.18 -2.16
N GLY A 62 5.87 3.29 -3.31
CA GLY A 62 6.11 4.55 -3.99
C GLY A 62 6.84 5.56 -3.09
N SER A 63 6.48 6.83 -3.22
CA SER A 63 7.13 7.92 -2.48
C SER A 63 6.96 7.83 -0.95
N CYS A 64 5.99 7.06 -0.43
CA CYS A 64 5.82 6.87 1.02
C CYS A 64 7.03 6.20 1.67
N PHE A 65 7.82 5.42 0.92
CA PHE A 65 9.03 4.76 1.42
C PHE A 65 10.23 5.71 1.62
N LYS A 66 10.19 6.92 1.03
CA LYS A 66 11.32 7.86 1.04
C LYS A 66 11.73 8.28 2.45
N MET A 67 10.79 8.34 3.40
CA MET A 67 11.09 8.71 4.79
C MET A 67 12.04 7.71 5.45
N LEU A 68 11.85 6.40 5.22
CA LEU A 68 12.74 5.38 5.76
C LEU A 68 14.14 5.44 5.13
N VAL A 69 14.20 5.64 3.80
CA VAL A 69 15.47 5.77 3.06
C VAL A 69 16.25 6.98 3.56
N ALA A 70 15.59 8.14 3.70
CA ALA A 70 16.21 9.36 4.17
C ALA A 70 16.70 9.25 5.62
N LEU A 71 15.90 8.66 6.51
CA LEU A 71 16.29 8.42 7.90
C LEU A 71 17.54 7.54 7.98
N THR A 72 17.56 6.43 7.24
CA THR A 72 18.72 5.52 7.18
C THR A 72 19.96 6.24 6.66
N ALA A 73 19.83 7.07 5.61
CA ALA A 73 20.95 7.81 5.05
C ALA A 73 21.51 8.86 6.03
N LEU A 74 20.65 9.51 6.81
CA LEU A 74 21.06 10.43 7.88
C LEU A 74 21.77 9.68 9.01
N GLU A 75 21.20 8.58 9.49
CA GLU A 75 21.78 7.76 10.56
C GLU A 75 23.16 7.21 10.18
N ARG A 76 23.35 6.84 8.92
CA ARG A 76 24.63 6.35 8.38
C ARG A 76 25.60 7.47 8.00
N GLY A 77 25.22 8.74 8.14
CA GLY A 77 26.06 9.88 7.79
C GLY A 77 26.30 10.06 6.29
N VAL A 78 25.50 9.41 5.43
CA VAL A 78 25.58 9.53 3.96
C VAL A 78 25.11 10.92 3.51
N ILE A 79 24.12 11.49 4.21
CA ILE A 79 23.61 12.84 3.99
C ILE A 79 23.59 13.64 5.30
N SER A 80 23.52 14.97 5.19
CA SER A 80 23.38 15.90 6.31
C SER A 80 21.98 16.51 6.36
N PRO A 81 21.42 16.82 7.55
CA PRO A 81 20.15 17.54 7.69
C PRO A 81 20.12 18.89 6.96
N THR A 82 21.28 19.53 6.79
CA THR A 82 21.42 20.82 6.08
C THR A 82 21.99 20.68 4.68
N GLY A 83 22.27 19.44 4.25
CA GLY A 83 22.78 19.13 2.92
C GLY A 83 21.80 19.60 1.85
N ARG A 84 22.34 20.22 0.80
CA ARG A 84 21.56 20.65 -0.36
C ARG A 84 22.13 20.02 -1.60
N VAL A 85 21.24 19.65 -2.51
CA VAL A 85 21.57 19.18 -3.86
C VAL A 85 20.76 20.00 -4.85
N TYR A 86 21.35 20.27 -6.01
CA TYR A 86 20.61 20.84 -7.13
C TYR A 86 19.89 19.69 -7.86
N CYS A 87 18.59 19.86 -8.12
CA CYS A 87 17.76 18.86 -8.81
C CYS A 87 17.39 19.38 -10.19
N GLU A 88 17.94 18.76 -11.23
CA GLU A 88 17.69 19.11 -12.63
C GLU A 88 16.44 18.43 -13.22
N GLY A 89 15.68 17.71 -12.38
CA GLY A 89 14.53 16.90 -12.81
C GLY A 89 14.90 15.49 -13.28
N PHE A 90 16.17 15.10 -13.20
CA PHE A 90 16.65 13.74 -13.47
C PHE A 90 18.00 13.47 -12.79
N MET A 91 18.44 12.22 -12.79
CA MET A 91 19.81 11.80 -12.48
C MET A 91 20.29 10.80 -13.53
N GLU A 92 21.59 10.79 -13.81
CA GLU A 92 22.23 9.82 -14.72
C GLU A 92 23.04 8.81 -13.90
N LEU A 93 22.90 7.53 -14.24
CA LEU A 93 23.64 6.44 -13.63
C LEU A 93 24.05 5.45 -14.72
N GLY A 94 25.34 5.46 -15.07
CA GLY A 94 25.83 4.75 -16.27
C GLY A 94 25.15 5.30 -17.53
N ASP A 95 24.64 4.40 -18.36
CA ASP A 95 23.96 4.76 -19.61
C ASP A 95 22.44 5.01 -19.42
N THR A 96 21.95 5.11 -18.19
CA THR A 96 20.52 5.26 -17.87
C THR A 96 20.20 6.60 -17.21
N LYS A 97 19.13 7.25 -17.70
CA LYS A 97 18.55 8.46 -17.14
C LYS A 97 17.32 8.14 -16.30
N PHE A 98 17.37 8.48 -15.01
CA PHE A 98 16.27 8.32 -14.06
C PHE A 98 15.57 9.67 -13.86
N HIS A 99 14.31 9.76 -14.25
CA HIS A 99 13.53 11.00 -14.18
C HIS A 99 12.91 11.23 -12.80
N CYS A 100 12.66 12.50 -12.48
CA CYS A 100 11.66 12.86 -11.48
C CYS A 100 10.24 12.51 -11.98
N TRP A 101 9.25 12.71 -11.11
CA TRP A 101 7.83 12.44 -11.40
C TRP A 101 7.26 13.31 -12.52
#